data_AF-A0A9P6P344-F1
#
_entry.id   AF-A0A9P6P344-F1
#
_cell.length_a   1.000
_cell.length_b   1.000
_cell.length_c   1.000
_cell.angle_alpha   90.00
_cell.angle_beta   90.00
_cell.angle_gamma   90.00
#
_symmetry.space_group_name_H-M   'P 1'
#
loop_
_entity.id
_entity.type
_entity.pdbx_description
1 polymer ?
#
loop_
_entity_poly.entity_id
_entity_poly.type
_entity_poly.pdbx_seq_one_letter_code
_entity_poly.pdbx_strand_id
1 'polypeptide(L)'
;MAMARQQQSDRENRRLAAHARVAEQLRAGYGVEPVVASAREQIEKWQQGALCSRDYIDAWQNVLAEGPARIAEVLEDPLMRLEDIHLILTEAKKISRHSEFVIAGSLSVLGLPVDVPDLMSHSIDIDYYPLRDPGRADVVTALLGEGRPFHQQNGYYLDPISPALPTLPRTWRERVVRHDFGDVTAIFLDVNDTAISKYVRGAENDFRWIEVGYDAGLIDINTIRAHALSGAHF
;
A
#
# COMPACT_ATOMS: atom_id res chain seq x y z
N MET A 1 -6.50 1.46 23.39
CA MET A 1 -6.58 1.20 21.94
C MET A 1 -7.58 2.11 21.24
N ALA A 2 -8.83 2.26 21.71
CA ALA A 2 -9.83 3.14 21.05
C ALA A 2 -9.43 4.63 20.94
N MET A 3 -8.87 5.23 21.99
CA MET A 3 -8.42 6.64 21.94
C MET A 3 -7.23 6.88 21.00
N ALA A 4 -6.32 5.90 20.87
CA ALA A 4 -5.19 6.00 19.95
C ALA A 4 -5.66 5.91 18.49
N ARG A 5 -6.59 5.00 18.19
CA ARG A 5 -7.25 4.91 16.87
C ARG A 5 -8.02 6.17 16.52
N GLN A 6 -8.72 6.78 17.50
CA GLN A 6 -9.44 8.05 17.28
C GLN A 6 -8.47 9.21 16.99
N GLN A 7 -7.40 9.35 17.76
CA GLN A 7 -6.40 10.41 17.53
C GLN A 7 -5.68 10.25 16.18
N GLN A 8 -5.40 9.01 15.78
CA GLN A 8 -4.84 8.69 14.47
C GLN A 8 -5.81 9.10 13.35
N SER A 9 -7.08 8.69 13.46
CA SER A 9 -8.14 9.08 12.51
C SER A 9 -8.32 10.60 12.41
N ASP A 10 -8.29 11.33 13.54
CA ASP A 10 -8.47 12.78 13.55
C ASP A 10 -7.29 13.52 12.89
N ARG A 11 -6.04 13.09 13.16
CA ARG A 11 -4.84 13.67 12.53
C ARG A 11 -4.87 13.46 11.02
N GLU A 12 -5.36 12.31 10.60
CA GLU A 12 -5.39 11.91 9.21
C GLU A 12 -6.52 12.57 8.41
N ASN A 13 -7.72 12.71 8.98
CA ASN A 13 -8.80 13.48 8.38
C ASN A 13 -8.36 14.93 8.11
N ARG A 14 -7.55 15.51 9.00
CA ARG A 14 -6.94 16.83 8.76
C ARG A 14 -5.93 16.81 7.60
N ARG A 15 -5.11 15.75 7.49
CA ARG A 15 -4.16 15.58 6.37
C ARG A 15 -4.89 15.48 5.04
N LEU A 16 -5.91 14.61 4.94
CA LEU A 16 -6.73 14.42 3.73
C LEU A 16 -7.43 15.71 3.32
N ALA A 17 -8.07 16.42 4.25
CA ALA A 17 -8.71 17.70 3.96
C ALA A 17 -7.70 18.77 3.47
N ALA A 18 -6.48 18.76 4.04
CA ALA A 18 -5.42 19.65 3.58
C ALA A 18 -4.93 19.28 2.17
N HIS A 19 -4.70 17.98 1.90
CA HIS A 19 -4.27 17.48 0.59
C HIS A 19 -5.30 17.76 -0.48
N ALA A 20 -6.59 17.46 -0.24
CA ALA A 20 -7.67 17.73 -1.18
C ALA A 20 -7.75 19.22 -1.58
N ARG A 21 -7.58 20.12 -0.60
CA ARG A 21 -7.57 21.57 -0.86
C ARG A 21 -6.37 21.99 -1.72
N VAL A 22 -5.19 21.42 -1.47
CA VAL A 22 -3.98 21.73 -2.26
C VAL A 22 -4.10 21.15 -3.67
N ALA A 23 -4.63 19.94 -3.80
CA ALA A 23 -4.87 19.30 -5.08
C ALA A 23 -5.88 20.10 -5.94
N GLU A 24 -7.00 20.53 -5.35
CA GLU A 24 -7.98 21.41 -6.03
C GLU A 24 -7.33 22.70 -6.54
N GLN A 25 -6.50 23.34 -5.72
CA GLN A 25 -5.76 24.55 -6.11
C GLN A 25 -4.82 24.28 -7.29
N LEU A 26 -4.04 23.19 -7.23
CA LEU A 26 -3.12 22.78 -8.29
C LEU A 26 -3.86 22.46 -9.59
N ARG A 27 -4.98 21.73 -9.53
CA ARG A 27 -5.86 21.43 -10.68
C ARG A 27 -6.40 22.70 -11.33
N ALA A 28 -6.78 23.68 -10.52
CA ALA A 28 -7.29 24.97 -10.96
C ALA A 28 -6.19 25.98 -11.36
N GLY A 29 -4.92 25.63 -11.22
CA GLY A 29 -3.77 26.49 -11.53
C GLY A 29 -3.54 27.63 -10.53
N TYR A 30 -4.18 27.59 -9.36
CA TYR A 30 -4.03 28.60 -8.32
C TYR A 30 -2.93 28.21 -7.33
N GLY A 31 -2.08 29.17 -6.96
CA GLY A 31 -1.08 28.97 -5.90
C GLY A 31 -0.03 27.90 -6.19
N VAL A 32 0.16 27.52 -7.45
CA VAL A 32 1.09 26.45 -7.86
C VAL A 32 2.52 26.74 -7.44
N GLU A 33 3.04 27.93 -7.75
CA GLU A 33 4.42 28.31 -7.43
C GLU A 33 4.75 28.19 -5.93
N PRO A 34 3.94 28.75 -5.00
CA PRO A 34 4.16 28.56 -3.56
C PRO A 34 4.17 27.08 -3.12
N VAL A 35 3.27 26.26 -3.65
CA VAL A 35 3.20 24.83 -3.30
C VAL A 35 4.42 24.08 -3.79
N VAL A 36 4.81 24.29 -5.05
CA VAL A 36 6.00 23.66 -5.65
C VAL A 36 7.27 24.13 -4.96
N ALA A 37 7.39 25.43 -4.63
CA ALA A 37 8.53 25.96 -3.89
C ALA A 37 8.65 25.32 -2.50
N SER A 38 7.55 25.22 -1.76
CA SER A 38 7.54 24.54 -0.45
C SER A 38 7.92 23.06 -0.56
N ALA A 39 7.48 22.36 -1.62
CA ALA A 39 7.85 20.96 -1.85
C ALA A 39 9.34 20.82 -2.18
N ARG A 40 9.91 21.73 -2.99
CA ARG A 40 11.35 21.75 -3.30
C ARG A 40 12.20 22.00 -2.06
N GLU A 41 11.83 22.97 -1.22
CA GLU A 41 12.51 23.21 0.06
C GLU A 41 12.48 21.97 0.96
N GLN A 42 11.39 21.21 0.94
CA GLN A 42 11.27 19.99 1.71
C GLN A 42 12.19 18.88 1.19
N ILE A 43 12.29 18.72 -0.13
CA ILE A 43 13.23 17.80 -0.78
C ILE A 43 14.68 18.18 -0.46
N GLU A 44 15.02 19.46 -0.49
CA GLU A 44 16.37 19.94 -0.12
C GLU A 44 16.72 19.60 1.33
N LYS A 45 15.77 19.74 2.27
CA LYS A 45 15.96 19.32 3.67
C LYS A 45 16.22 17.82 3.77
N TRP A 46 15.48 17.00 3.00
CA TRP A 46 15.70 15.56 2.97
C TRP A 46 17.08 15.20 2.44
N GLN A 47 17.51 15.86 1.35
CA GLN A 47 18.85 15.69 0.77
C GLN A 47 19.97 16.09 1.73
N GLN A 48 19.89 17.27 2.33
CA GLN A 48 20.93 17.80 3.21
C GLN A 48 21.07 17.01 4.52
N GLY A 49 19.94 16.53 5.06
CA GLY A 49 19.92 15.77 6.30
C GLY A 49 20.13 14.26 6.12
N ALA A 50 20.28 13.78 4.88
CA ALA A 50 20.24 12.35 4.55
C ALA A 50 19.02 11.64 5.18
N LEU A 51 17.87 12.33 5.19
CA LEU A 51 16.64 11.87 5.84
C LEU A 51 15.83 10.90 4.98
N CYS A 52 16.12 10.85 3.68
CA CYS A 52 15.52 9.94 2.71
C CYS A 52 16.60 9.46 1.73
N SER A 53 16.40 8.32 1.10
CA SER A 53 17.26 7.81 0.04
C SER A 53 17.23 8.69 -1.19
N ARG A 54 18.22 8.44 -2.06
CA ARG A 54 18.36 9.13 -3.32
C ARG A 54 17.20 8.83 -4.27
N ASP A 55 16.78 7.58 -4.44
CA ASP A 55 15.74 7.29 -5.43
C ASP A 55 14.35 7.73 -4.93
N TYR A 56 14.13 7.81 -3.60
CA TYR A 56 12.96 8.48 -3.02
C TYR A 56 12.93 9.97 -3.33
N ILE A 57 14.07 10.65 -3.17
CA ILE A 57 14.25 12.05 -3.52
C ILE A 57 14.02 12.26 -5.03
N ASP A 58 14.61 11.42 -5.87
CA ASP A 58 14.49 11.51 -7.33
C ASP A 58 13.04 11.26 -7.78
N ALA A 59 12.32 10.32 -7.15
CA ALA A 59 10.90 10.09 -7.41
C ALA A 59 10.05 11.34 -7.13
N TRP A 60 10.25 12.01 -5.99
CA TRP A 60 9.53 13.26 -5.69
C TRP A 60 9.93 14.41 -6.62
N GLN A 61 11.21 14.49 -7.02
CA GLN A 61 11.64 15.46 -8.02
C GLN A 61 10.97 15.23 -9.38
N ASN A 62 10.79 13.98 -9.80
CA ASN A 62 10.07 13.62 -11.02
C ASN A 62 8.59 14.04 -10.95
N VAL A 63 7.90 13.77 -9.82
CA VAL A 63 6.52 14.24 -9.60
C VAL A 63 6.43 15.76 -9.75
N LEU A 64 7.37 16.51 -9.17
CA LEU A 64 7.40 17.96 -9.30
C LEU A 64 7.70 18.43 -10.74
N ALA A 65 8.52 17.69 -11.49
CA ALA A 65 8.90 18.02 -12.86
C ALA A 65 7.75 17.78 -13.87
N GLU A 66 6.88 16.80 -13.60
CA GLU A 66 5.70 16.50 -14.43
C GLU A 66 4.58 17.56 -14.32
N GLY A 67 4.64 18.42 -13.30
CA GLY A 67 3.79 19.60 -13.17
C GLY A 67 2.58 19.44 -12.24
N PRO A 68 1.77 20.50 -12.09
CA PRO A 68 0.77 20.60 -11.03
C PRO A 68 -0.33 19.54 -11.10
N ALA A 69 -0.68 19.06 -12.29
CA ALA A 69 -1.67 17.99 -12.44
C ALA A 69 -1.19 16.67 -11.83
N ARG A 70 0.10 16.33 -12.01
CA ARG A 70 0.69 15.12 -11.41
C ARG A 70 0.82 15.24 -9.90
N ILE A 71 1.21 16.41 -9.41
CA ILE A 71 1.29 16.68 -7.97
C ILE A 71 -0.11 16.54 -7.33
N ALA A 72 -1.14 17.10 -7.97
CA ALA A 72 -2.52 16.96 -7.50
C ALA A 72 -2.96 15.49 -7.48
N GLU A 73 -2.63 14.73 -8.53
CA GLU A 73 -2.91 13.29 -8.59
C GLU A 73 -2.30 12.54 -7.41
N VAL A 74 -1.02 12.75 -7.10
CA VAL A 74 -0.33 12.12 -5.95
C VAL A 74 -0.93 12.56 -4.60
N LEU A 75 -1.47 13.77 -4.50
CA LEU A 75 -2.15 14.25 -3.29
C LEU A 75 -3.57 13.70 -3.13
N GLU A 76 -4.23 13.38 -4.25
CA GLU A 76 -5.58 12.84 -4.34
C GLU A 76 -5.61 11.31 -4.21
N ASP A 77 -4.53 10.64 -4.57
CA ASP A 77 -4.44 9.19 -4.62
C ASP A 77 -4.47 8.60 -3.19
N PRO A 78 -5.49 7.75 -2.89
CA PRO A 78 -5.79 7.37 -1.52
C PRO A 78 -4.71 6.48 -0.92
N LEU A 79 -4.31 6.81 0.32
CA LEU A 79 -3.60 5.85 1.16
C LEU A 79 -4.59 4.85 1.72
N MET A 80 -4.30 3.58 1.45
CA MET A 80 -5.08 2.48 2.01
C MET A 80 -4.78 2.25 3.48
N ARG A 81 -5.81 1.82 4.22
CA ARG A 81 -5.73 1.52 5.64
C ARG A 81 -6.36 0.19 5.99
N LEU A 82 -6.12 -0.28 7.21
CA LEU A 82 -6.75 -1.49 7.73
C LEU A 82 -8.28 -1.39 7.75
N GLU A 83 -8.84 -0.20 7.96
CA GLU A 83 -10.28 0.03 7.91
C GLU A 83 -10.86 -0.14 6.50
N ASP A 84 -10.11 0.27 5.47
CA ASP A 84 -10.50 0.08 4.06
C ASP A 84 -10.47 -1.41 3.69
N ILE A 85 -9.43 -2.13 4.14
CA ILE A 85 -9.34 -3.59 4.03
C ILE A 85 -10.53 -4.25 4.75
N HIS A 86 -10.85 -3.81 5.98
CA HIS A 86 -11.97 -4.36 6.74
C HIS A 86 -13.29 -4.16 6.00
N LEU A 87 -13.55 -2.95 5.51
CA LEU A 87 -14.79 -2.62 4.81
C LEU A 87 -15.03 -3.52 3.60
N ILE A 88 -14.06 -3.60 2.69
CA ILE A 88 -14.25 -4.36 1.43
C ILE A 88 -14.25 -5.87 1.67
N LEU A 89 -13.48 -6.38 2.64
CA LEU A 89 -13.52 -7.80 3.01
C LEU A 89 -14.85 -8.18 3.67
N THR A 90 -15.48 -7.26 4.40
CA THR A 90 -16.84 -7.45 4.93
C THR A 90 -17.86 -7.62 3.80
N GLU A 91 -17.76 -6.83 2.73
CA GLU A 91 -18.57 -7.01 1.53
C GLU A 91 -18.23 -8.31 0.80
N ALA A 92 -16.94 -8.66 0.69
CA ALA A 92 -16.48 -9.91 0.07
C ALA A 92 -17.03 -11.14 0.79
N LYS A 93 -17.13 -11.11 2.12
CA LYS A 93 -17.74 -12.15 2.94
C LYS A 93 -19.21 -12.35 2.60
N LYS A 94 -19.98 -11.29 2.35
CA LYS A 94 -21.40 -11.40 1.97
C LYS A 94 -21.59 -12.14 0.65
N ILE A 95 -20.65 -11.96 -0.29
CA ILE A 95 -20.69 -12.58 -1.62
C ILE A 95 -20.18 -14.03 -1.59
N SER A 96 -19.01 -14.24 -0.99
CA SER A 96 -18.30 -15.53 -1.05
C SER A 96 -18.64 -16.49 0.08
N ARG A 97 -19.16 -15.98 1.20
CA ARG A 97 -19.32 -16.67 2.50
C ARG A 97 -18.01 -17.11 3.16
N HIS A 98 -16.85 -16.72 2.62
CA HIS A 98 -15.57 -16.89 3.29
C HIS A 98 -15.29 -15.71 4.22
N SER A 99 -14.56 -15.97 5.31
CA SER A 99 -14.20 -14.96 6.31
C SER A 99 -12.69 -14.79 6.48
N GLU A 100 -11.88 -15.54 5.73
CA GLU A 100 -10.41 -15.51 5.80
C GLU A 100 -9.88 -15.20 4.40
N PHE A 101 -9.19 -14.08 4.25
CA PHE A 101 -8.66 -13.61 2.97
C PHE A 101 -7.17 -13.34 3.09
N VAL A 102 -6.40 -13.81 2.12
CA VAL A 102 -4.97 -13.48 2.01
C VAL A 102 -4.84 -12.19 1.22
N ILE A 103 -4.05 -11.25 1.75
CA ILE A 103 -3.70 -9.99 1.11
C ILE A 103 -2.23 -10.06 0.71
N ALA A 104 -1.93 -9.72 -0.54
CA ALA A 104 -0.60 -9.71 -1.10
C ALA A 104 -0.27 -8.32 -1.67
N GLY A 105 0.84 -8.22 -2.40
CA GLY A 105 1.24 -6.98 -3.06
C GLY A 105 1.62 -5.89 -2.07
N SER A 106 1.57 -4.63 -2.53
CA SER A 106 2.03 -3.46 -1.77
C SER A 106 1.31 -3.30 -0.42
N LEU A 107 0.01 -3.64 -0.39
CA LEU A 107 -0.82 -3.51 0.81
C LEU A 107 -0.55 -4.56 1.90
N SER A 108 0.35 -5.52 1.65
CA SER A 108 0.92 -6.39 2.69
C SER A 108 1.54 -5.59 3.84
N VAL A 109 2.04 -4.37 3.55
CA VAL A 109 2.62 -3.47 4.55
C VAL A 109 1.63 -3.10 5.67
N LEU A 110 0.33 -3.07 5.39
CA LEU A 110 -0.71 -2.74 6.37
C LEU A 110 -0.83 -3.78 7.48
N GLY A 111 -0.26 -4.98 7.29
CA GLY A 111 -0.14 -5.99 8.33
C GLY A 111 0.74 -5.54 9.50
N LEU A 112 1.68 -4.61 9.29
CA LEU A 112 2.64 -4.21 10.32
C LEU A 112 1.97 -3.38 11.44
N PRO A 113 2.34 -3.60 12.71
CA PRO A 113 1.80 -2.85 13.84
C PRO A 113 2.54 -1.51 14.06
N VAL A 114 2.92 -0.82 13.00
CA VAL A 114 3.67 0.45 13.02
C VAL A 114 3.13 1.42 11.97
N ASP A 115 3.45 2.70 12.10
CA ASP A 115 3.17 3.68 11.05
C ASP A 115 4.02 3.34 9.82
N VAL A 116 3.37 3.18 8.67
CA VAL A 116 4.00 2.83 7.40
C VAL A 116 4.17 4.08 6.54
N PRO A 117 5.25 4.21 5.77
CA PRO A 117 5.40 5.30 4.82
C PRO A 117 4.26 5.32 3.79
N ASP A 118 3.74 6.50 3.51
CA ASP A 118 2.64 6.74 2.55
C ASP A 118 2.87 5.99 1.22
N LEU A 119 4.08 6.07 0.66
CA LEU A 119 4.44 5.44 -0.61
C LEU A 119 4.36 3.91 -0.61
N MET A 120 4.29 3.25 0.55
CA MET A 120 4.14 1.79 0.65
C MET A 120 2.67 1.33 0.67
N SER A 121 1.75 2.18 1.13
CA SER A 121 0.29 1.90 1.15
C SER A 121 -0.48 2.65 0.05
N HIS A 122 0.25 3.35 -0.83
CA HIS A 122 -0.27 4.05 -2.00
C HIS A 122 -0.58 3.07 -3.14
N SER A 123 -1.76 2.46 -3.08
CA SER A 123 -2.28 1.47 -4.04
C SER A 123 -3.79 1.42 -3.89
N ILE A 124 -4.51 1.31 -5.01
CA ILE A 124 -5.98 1.24 -5.04
C ILE A 124 -6.50 -0.18 -5.34
N ASP A 125 -5.58 -1.06 -5.71
CA ASP A 125 -5.76 -2.46 -6.03
C ASP A 125 -5.37 -3.34 -4.84
N ILE A 126 -6.35 -4.05 -4.28
CA ILE A 126 -6.11 -4.99 -3.18
C ILE A 126 -5.94 -6.39 -3.77
N ASP A 127 -4.68 -6.76 -4.03
CA ASP A 127 -4.27 -8.11 -4.39
C ASP A 127 -4.72 -9.13 -3.33
N TYR A 128 -5.65 -10.02 -3.67
CA TYR A 128 -6.23 -10.93 -2.68
C TYR A 128 -6.70 -12.28 -3.24
N TYR A 129 -6.94 -13.22 -2.32
CA TYR A 129 -7.77 -14.39 -2.55
C TYR A 129 -8.38 -14.96 -1.25
N PRO A 130 -9.54 -15.65 -1.30
CA PRO A 130 -10.07 -16.38 -0.15
C PRO A 130 -9.15 -17.55 0.24
N LEU A 131 -8.75 -17.66 1.51
CA LEU A 131 -7.76 -18.65 1.96
C LEU A 131 -8.19 -20.10 1.65
N ARG A 132 -9.47 -20.41 1.87
CA ARG A 132 -10.00 -21.79 1.78
C ARG A 132 -10.53 -22.17 0.41
N ASP A 133 -10.78 -21.18 -0.45
CA ASP A 133 -11.29 -21.38 -1.81
C ASP A 133 -10.77 -20.26 -2.74
N PRO A 134 -9.47 -20.28 -3.08
CA PRO A 134 -8.87 -19.22 -3.88
C PRO A 134 -9.54 -19.01 -5.24
N GLY A 135 -10.09 -20.09 -5.83
CA GLY A 135 -10.81 -20.03 -7.12
C GLY A 135 -12.10 -19.21 -7.07
N ARG A 136 -12.56 -18.80 -5.89
CA ARG A 136 -13.73 -17.95 -5.72
C ARG A 136 -13.45 -16.45 -5.78
N ALA A 137 -12.17 -16.05 -5.91
CA ALA A 137 -11.78 -14.65 -6.01
C ALA A 137 -12.47 -13.94 -7.18
N ASP A 138 -12.54 -14.57 -8.35
CA ASP A 138 -13.18 -13.97 -9.54
C ASP A 138 -14.68 -13.67 -9.34
N VAL A 139 -15.39 -14.53 -8.60
CA VAL A 139 -16.82 -14.34 -8.30
C VAL A 139 -17.04 -13.11 -7.43
N VAL A 140 -16.12 -12.86 -6.48
CA VAL A 140 -16.17 -11.67 -5.62
C VAL A 140 -15.80 -10.42 -6.43
N THR A 141 -14.73 -10.48 -7.22
CA THR A 141 -14.25 -9.38 -8.05
C THR A 141 -15.26 -8.99 -9.15
N ALA A 142 -16.11 -9.90 -9.61
CA ALA A 142 -17.22 -9.56 -10.50
C ALA A 142 -18.16 -8.47 -9.91
N LEU A 143 -18.16 -8.28 -8.57
CA LEU A 143 -18.95 -7.27 -7.87
C LEU A 143 -18.10 -6.21 -7.15
N LEU A 144 -16.88 -6.55 -6.71
CA LEU A 144 -16.01 -5.67 -5.91
C LEU A 144 -14.68 -5.30 -6.61
N GLY A 145 -14.52 -5.68 -7.87
CA GLY A 145 -13.34 -5.41 -8.68
C GLY A 145 -13.32 -4.04 -9.36
N GLU A 146 -12.39 -3.88 -10.28
CA GLU A 146 -12.22 -2.65 -11.03
C GLU A 146 -13.51 -2.25 -11.78
N GLY A 147 -13.78 -0.95 -11.75
CA GLY A 147 -14.93 -0.31 -12.39
C GLY A 147 -16.30 -0.68 -11.80
N ARG A 148 -16.36 -1.48 -10.73
CA ARG A 148 -17.62 -1.86 -10.07
C ARG A 148 -18.15 -0.75 -9.16
N PRO A 149 -19.44 -0.78 -8.76
CA PRO A 149 -20.02 0.27 -7.93
C PRO A 149 -19.24 0.54 -6.64
N PHE A 150 -18.69 -0.49 -6.00
CA PHE A 150 -17.82 -0.32 -4.83
C PHE A 150 -16.58 0.52 -5.17
N HIS A 151 -15.89 0.21 -6.26
CA HIS A 151 -14.73 0.96 -6.72
C HIS A 151 -15.07 2.42 -7.00
N GLN A 152 -16.14 2.67 -7.76
CA GLN A 152 -16.56 4.03 -8.10
C GLN A 152 -16.94 4.86 -6.86
N GLN A 153 -17.48 4.20 -5.83
CA GLN A 153 -17.91 4.86 -4.60
C GLN A 153 -16.77 5.10 -3.61
N ASN A 154 -15.81 4.18 -3.51
CA ASN A 154 -14.79 4.19 -2.46
C ASN A 154 -13.37 4.48 -2.97
N GLY A 155 -13.13 4.42 -4.28
CA GLY A 155 -11.84 4.74 -4.91
C GLY A 155 -10.80 3.60 -4.91
N TYR A 156 -11.16 2.41 -4.41
CA TYR A 156 -10.31 1.22 -4.42
C TYR A 156 -11.12 -0.06 -4.66
N TYR A 157 -10.46 -1.16 -5.02
CA TYR A 157 -11.10 -2.41 -5.43
C TYR A 157 -10.29 -3.66 -5.09
N LEU A 158 -10.95 -4.82 -5.18
CA LEU A 158 -10.32 -6.13 -5.01
C LEU A 158 -9.76 -6.65 -6.35
N ASP A 159 -8.46 -6.93 -6.41
CA ASP A 159 -7.80 -7.55 -7.57
C ASP A 159 -7.51 -9.04 -7.30
N PRO A 160 -8.18 -9.98 -8.00
CA PRO A 160 -8.08 -11.39 -7.69
C PRO A 160 -6.75 -11.93 -8.21
N ILE A 161 -5.97 -12.54 -7.32
CA ILE A 161 -4.71 -13.18 -7.69
C ILE A 161 -4.75 -14.69 -7.43
N SER A 162 -3.98 -15.43 -8.23
CA SER A 162 -3.69 -16.83 -7.93
C SER A 162 -2.73 -16.91 -6.73
N PRO A 163 -2.90 -17.88 -5.81
CA PRO A 163 -1.92 -18.15 -4.75
C PRO A 163 -0.51 -18.48 -5.28
N ALA A 164 -0.38 -18.82 -6.56
CA ALA A 164 0.89 -19.11 -7.23
C ALA A 164 1.51 -17.89 -7.94
N LEU A 165 0.80 -16.75 -8.00
CA LEU A 165 1.29 -15.52 -8.63
C LEU A 165 2.54 -14.96 -7.92
N PRO A 166 2.53 -14.72 -6.59
CA PRO A 166 3.70 -14.18 -5.92
C PRO A 166 4.80 -15.24 -5.79
N THR A 167 6.05 -14.85 -6.07
CA THR A 167 7.21 -15.71 -5.82
C THR A 167 7.59 -15.59 -4.35
N LEU A 168 7.22 -16.60 -3.55
CA LEU A 168 7.38 -16.59 -2.09
C LEU A 168 8.29 -17.72 -1.60
N PRO A 169 9.05 -17.51 -0.51
CA PRO A 169 9.82 -18.57 0.14
C PRO A 169 8.93 -19.70 0.64
N ARG A 170 9.43 -20.95 0.67
CA ARG A 170 8.64 -22.14 1.03
C ARG A 170 7.87 -22.00 2.37
N THR A 171 8.47 -21.35 3.36
CA THR A 171 7.93 -21.17 4.72
C THR A 171 7.15 -19.86 4.91
N TRP A 172 6.77 -19.15 3.83
CA TRP A 172 6.08 -17.85 3.92
C TRP A 172 4.80 -17.89 4.78
N ARG A 173 4.09 -19.03 4.76
CA ARG A 173 2.85 -19.23 5.53
C ARG A 173 3.05 -19.16 7.04
N GLU A 174 4.26 -19.38 7.52
CA GLU A 174 4.60 -19.31 8.95
C GLU A 174 4.81 -17.87 9.43
N ARG A 175 4.99 -16.92 8.51
CA ARG A 175 5.32 -15.52 8.79
C ARG A 175 4.21 -14.53 8.47
N VAL A 176 3.06 -15.01 8.01
CA VAL A 176 1.91 -14.13 7.71
C VAL A 176 1.45 -13.37 8.96
N VAL A 177 0.98 -12.15 8.75
CA VAL A 177 0.39 -11.34 9.82
C VAL A 177 -1.12 -11.38 9.72
N ARG A 178 -1.78 -11.83 10.80
CA ARG A 178 -3.23 -11.96 10.85
C ARG A 178 -3.85 -10.79 11.61
N HIS A 179 -4.75 -10.08 10.95
CA HIS A 179 -5.62 -9.07 11.57
C HIS A 179 -7.04 -9.62 11.64
N ASP A 180 -7.50 -9.91 12.85
CA ASP A 180 -8.87 -10.33 13.12
C ASP A 180 -9.74 -9.11 13.46
N PHE A 181 -10.71 -8.82 12.59
CA PHE A 181 -11.66 -7.73 12.77
C PHE A 181 -12.94 -8.18 13.52
N GLY A 182 -13.03 -9.46 13.90
CA GLY A 182 -14.15 -10.07 14.60
C GLY A 182 -15.17 -10.73 13.67
N ASP A 183 -15.37 -10.21 12.46
CA ASP A 183 -16.24 -10.79 11.44
C ASP A 183 -15.49 -11.32 10.21
N VAL A 184 -14.35 -10.73 9.88
CA VAL A 184 -13.40 -11.20 8.86
C VAL A 184 -11.97 -11.16 9.38
N THR A 185 -11.12 -11.99 8.82
CA THR A 185 -9.67 -12.00 9.07
C THR A 185 -8.91 -11.70 7.79
N ALA A 186 -8.11 -10.64 7.80
CA ALA A 186 -7.12 -10.37 6.77
C ALA A 186 -5.79 -11.03 7.14
N ILE A 187 -5.18 -11.71 6.17
CA ILE A 187 -3.92 -12.44 6.32
C ILE A 187 -2.92 -11.79 5.38
N PHE A 188 -2.13 -10.86 5.89
CA PHE A 188 -1.12 -10.15 5.11
C PHE A 188 0.13 -10.99 4.97
N LEU A 189 0.75 -10.97 3.79
CA LEU A 189 2.09 -11.52 3.61
C LEU A 189 3.10 -10.75 4.49
N ASP A 190 4.17 -11.44 4.89
CA ASP A 190 5.30 -10.77 5.53
C ASP A 190 5.90 -9.72 4.58
N VAL A 191 6.31 -8.57 5.13
CA VAL A 191 6.81 -7.44 4.33
C VAL A 191 8.11 -7.79 3.59
N ASN A 192 8.98 -8.62 4.18
CA ASN A 192 10.23 -9.06 3.55
C ASN A 192 9.97 -10.16 2.50
N ASP A 193 9.02 -11.06 2.75
CA ASP A 193 8.57 -12.02 1.74
C ASP A 193 7.90 -11.32 0.53
N THR A 194 7.16 -10.24 0.79
CA THR A 194 6.59 -9.37 -0.24
C THR A 194 7.70 -8.69 -1.04
N ALA A 195 8.74 -8.18 -0.37
CA ALA A 195 9.90 -7.60 -1.03
C ALA A 195 10.61 -8.61 -1.95
N ILE A 196 10.72 -9.89 -1.56
CA ILE A 196 11.25 -10.96 -2.44
C ILE A 196 10.41 -11.08 -3.72
N SER A 197 9.08 -11.18 -3.59
CA SER A 197 8.20 -11.30 -4.75
C SER A 197 8.30 -10.08 -5.66
N LYS A 198 8.44 -8.88 -5.08
CA LYS A 198 8.63 -7.61 -5.79
C LYS A 198 9.96 -7.52 -6.52
N TYR A 199 11.07 -7.95 -5.90
CA TYR A 199 12.37 -8.05 -6.57
C TYR A 199 12.35 -9.00 -7.76
N VAL A 200 11.64 -10.12 -7.65
CA VAL A 200 11.49 -11.08 -8.76
C VAL A 200 10.67 -10.49 -9.90
N ARG A 201 9.60 -9.72 -9.59
CA ARG A 201 8.79 -9.04 -10.61
C ARG A 201 9.55 -7.90 -11.30
N GLY A 202 10.30 -7.10 -10.53
CA GLY A 202 11.21 -6.07 -11.03
C GLY A 202 10.54 -4.87 -11.70
N ALA A 203 9.31 -4.52 -11.32
CA ALA A 203 8.65 -3.32 -11.85
C ALA A 203 9.18 -2.04 -11.18
N GLU A 204 9.08 -0.89 -11.85
CA GLU A 204 9.57 0.39 -11.32
C GLU A 204 8.93 0.76 -9.97
N ASN A 205 7.61 0.56 -9.83
CA ASN A 205 6.89 0.78 -8.59
C ASN A 205 7.29 -0.20 -7.46
N ASP A 206 7.83 -1.37 -7.80
CA ASP A 206 8.35 -2.32 -6.81
C ASP A 206 9.64 -1.83 -6.18
N PHE A 207 10.57 -1.32 -7.00
CA PHE A 207 11.83 -0.77 -6.49
C PHE A 207 11.57 0.42 -5.57
N ARG A 208 10.67 1.34 -5.97
CA ARG A 208 10.23 2.45 -5.11
C ARG A 208 9.66 1.97 -3.78
N TRP A 209 8.79 0.95 -3.80
CA TRP A 209 8.18 0.40 -2.58
C TRP A 209 9.24 -0.21 -1.66
N ILE A 210 10.20 -0.95 -2.23
CA ILE A 210 11.27 -1.60 -1.47
C ILE A 210 12.23 -0.58 -0.86
N GLU A 211 12.64 0.41 -1.64
CA GLU A 211 13.57 1.45 -1.18
C GLU A 211 12.97 2.24 -0.01
N VAL A 212 11.72 2.69 -0.14
CA VAL A 212 10.98 3.36 0.94
C VAL A 212 10.92 2.49 2.20
N GLY A 213 10.62 1.20 2.05
CA GLY A 213 10.56 0.28 3.18
C GLY A 213 11.91 0.00 3.81
N TYR A 214 12.98 -0.01 3.02
CA TYR A 214 14.35 -0.18 3.51
C TYR A 214 14.81 1.04 4.31
N ASP A 215 14.59 2.25 3.79
CA ASP A 215 14.91 3.50 4.48
C ASP A 215 14.16 3.66 5.80
N ALA A 216 12.90 3.23 5.83
CA ALA A 216 12.08 3.24 7.03
C ALA A 216 12.42 2.11 8.02
N GLY A 217 13.36 1.21 7.67
CA GLY A 217 13.74 0.07 8.49
C GLY A 217 12.67 -1.02 8.59
N LEU A 218 11.68 -1.03 7.70
CA LEU A 218 10.62 -2.04 7.62
C LEU A 218 11.04 -3.26 6.80
N ILE A 219 11.93 -3.04 5.83
CA ILE A 219 12.53 -4.08 5.00
C ILE A 219 13.99 -4.23 5.37
N ASP A 220 14.41 -5.45 5.68
CA ASP A 220 15.81 -5.76 6.01
C ASP A 220 16.39 -6.74 5.00
N ILE A 221 17.50 -6.34 4.38
CA ILE A 221 18.17 -7.14 3.35
C ILE A 221 18.70 -8.47 3.89
N ASN A 222 19.08 -8.54 5.17
CA ASN A 222 19.54 -9.78 5.78
C ASN A 222 18.38 -10.76 5.97
N THR A 223 17.22 -10.25 6.40
CA THR A 223 15.97 -10.99 6.52
C THR A 223 15.51 -11.50 5.16
N ILE A 224 15.47 -10.64 4.13
CA ILE A 224 15.18 -11.03 2.74
C ILE A 224 16.10 -12.17 2.29
N ARG A 225 17.42 -12.02 2.50
CA ARG A 225 18.39 -13.04 2.11
C ARG A 225 18.14 -14.36 2.86
N ALA A 226 17.93 -14.31 4.17
CA ALA A 226 17.68 -15.49 4.98
C ALA A 226 16.41 -16.22 4.52
N HIS A 227 15.33 -15.47 4.26
CA HIS A 227 14.08 -16.01 3.76
C HIS A 227 14.24 -16.65 2.37
N ALA A 228 14.88 -15.97 1.43
CA ALA A 228 15.14 -16.50 0.08
C ALA A 228 15.96 -17.80 0.11
N LEU A 229 16.96 -17.88 1.00
CA LEU A 229 17.81 -19.07 1.16
C LEU A 229 17.13 -20.21 1.91
N SER A 230 16.12 -19.95 2.73
CA SER A 230 15.34 -21.00 3.41
C SER A 230 14.60 -21.95 2.44
N GLY A 231 14.54 -21.61 1.15
CA GLY A 231 14.05 -22.45 0.07
C GLY A 231 15.13 -23.12 -0.81
N ALA A 232 16.41 -22.76 -0.65
CA ALA A 232 17.51 -23.22 -1.48
C ALA A 232 18.35 -24.26 -0.73
N HIS A 233 17.91 -25.52 -0.74
CA HIS A 233 18.84 -26.63 -0.52
C HIS A 233 19.44 -27.02 -1.87
N PHE A 234 20.76 -26.82 -2.01
CA PHE A 234 21.59 -27.43 -3.05
C PHE A 234 21.64 -28.95 -2.88
#